data_AF-A0A5N5PAR4-F1
#
_entry.id   AF-A0A5N5PAR4-F1
#
_cell.length_a   1.000
_cell.length_b   1.000
_cell.length_c   1.000
_cell.angle_alpha   90.00
_cell.angle_beta   90.00
_cell.angle_gamma   90.00
#
_symmetry.space_group_name_H-M   'P 1'
#
loop_
_entity.id
_entity.type
_entity.pdbx_description
1 polymer ?
#
loop_
_entity_poly.entity_id
_entity_poly.type
_entity_poly.pdbx_seq_one_letter_code
_entity_poly.pdbx_strand_id
1 'polypeptide(L)'
;MSSVTPEVFNQIKSRFVTYYNTVDPDAKGAYYAPECKQICRPVPSYAAKDGATIVTLLKEGVKNGASMNNKSDDAKPGATIRSLRDDEFVFESDEVVAHIDSTSAELKKQAEKEGWVGTRVDMWFPMPDGEMLVKVQYWWRRDGDEWVQVLHDIMYMGDGTEGTEGERIA
;
A
#
# COMPACT_ATOMS: atom_id res chain seq x y z
N MET A 1 -17.69 -11.62 2.42
CA MET A 1 -16.24 -11.67 2.61
C MET A 1 -15.68 -12.55 1.52
N SER A 2 -14.95 -11.98 0.56
CA SER A 2 -14.39 -12.77 -0.54
C SER A 2 -13.11 -13.42 -0.01
N SER A 3 -13.13 -14.75 0.18
CA SER A 3 -11.90 -15.49 0.43
C SER A 3 -11.01 -15.31 -0.79
N VAL A 4 -9.92 -14.55 -0.64
CA VAL A 4 -8.94 -14.35 -1.70
C VAL A 4 -8.38 -15.72 -2.06
N THR A 5 -8.64 -16.19 -3.28
CA THR A 5 -8.11 -17.48 -3.71
C THR A 5 -6.58 -17.40 -3.83
N PRO A 6 -5.85 -18.51 -3.66
CA PRO A 6 -4.40 -18.52 -3.85
C PRO A 6 -3.96 -18.00 -5.23
N GLU A 7 -4.77 -18.25 -6.27
CA GLU A 7 -4.51 -17.75 -7.62
C GLU A 7 -4.60 -16.22 -7.69
N VAL A 8 -5.69 -15.63 -7.16
CA VAL A 8 -5.86 -14.18 -7.11
C VAL A 8 -4.75 -13.53 -6.29
N PHE A 9 -4.41 -14.11 -5.14
CA PHE A 9 -3.31 -13.62 -4.31
C PHE A 9 -1.98 -13.64 -5.06
N ASN A 10 -1.67 -14.72 -5.79
CA ASN A 10 -0.42 -14.82 -6.56
C ASN A 10 -0.35 -13.78 -7.70
N GLN A 11 -1.46 -13.48 -8.36
CA GLN A 11 -1.54 -12.41 -9.37
C GLN A 11 -1.26 -11.04 -8.73
N ILE A 12 -1.94 -10.73 -7.62
CA ILE A 12 -1.74 -9.48 -6.87
C ILE A 12 -0.31 -9.37 -6.35
N LYS A 13 0.25 -10.44 -5.79
CA LYS A 13 1.64 -10.49 -5.33
C LYS A 13 2.61 -10.19 -6.46
N SER A 14 2.48 -10.85 -7.61
CA SER A 14 3.34 -10.58 -8.77
C SER A 14 3.25 -9.13 -9.24
N ARG A 15 2.03 -8.57 -9.26
CA ARG A 15 1.83 -7.15 -9.58
C ARG A 15 2.48 -6.22 -8.56
N PHE A 16 2.31 -6.52 -7.26
CA PHE A 16 2.90 -5.76 -6.17
C PHE A 16 4.43 -5.80 -6.21
N VAL A 17 5.06 -6.94 -6.51
CA VAL A 17 6.52 -7.05 -6.65
C VAL A 17 7.03 -6.13 -7.74
N THR A 18 6.32 -6.06 -8.87
CA THR A 18 6.69 -5.17 -9.99
C THR A 18 6.52 -3.71 -9.60
N TYR A 19 5.40 -3.37 -8.94
CA TYR A 19 5.19 -2.06 -8.36
C TYR A 19 6.31 -1.67 -7.38
N TYR A 20 6.62 -2.54 -6.42
CA TYR A 20 7.60 -2.33 -5.36
C TYR A 20 8.98 -2.02 -5.93
N ASN A 21 9.40 -2.77 -6.97
CA ASN A 21 10.68 -2.60 -7.66
C ASN A 21 10.72 -1.45 -8.69
N THR A 22 9.59 -0.80 -8.98
CA THR A 22 9.56 0.35 -9.89
C THR A 22 10.15 1.58 -9.19
N VAL A 23 11.24 2.13 -9.71
CA VAL A 23 11.98 3.24 -9.08
C VAL A 23 11.51 4.63 -9.51
N ASP A 24 10.92 4.74 -10.71
CA ASP A 24 10.45 6.01 -11.24
C ASP A 24 9.03 6.32 -10.70
N PRO A 25 8.82 7.50 -10.07
CA PRO A 25 7.50 7.86 -9.52
C PRO A 25 6.38 7.91 -10.56
N ASP A 26 6.66 8.36 -11.78
CA ASP A 26 5.65 8.40 -12.85
C ASP A 26 5.25 6.99 -13.28
N ALA A 27 6.22 6.10 -13.44
CA ALA A 27 5.99 4.70 -13.75
C ALA A 27 5.22 3.96 -12.64
N LYS A 28 5.41 4.33 -11.36
CA LYS A 28 4.58 3.78 -10.26
C LYS A 28 3.10 4.16 -10.39
N GLY A 29 2.80 5.32 -11.00
CA GLY A 29 1.42 5.76 -11.26
C GLY A 29 0.61 4.77 -12.11
N ALA A 30 1.28 3.96 -12.96
CA ALA A 30 0.62 2.97 -13.80
C ALA A 30 0.00 1.79 -13.03
N TYR A 31 0.32 1.64 -11.74
CA TYR A 31 -0.25 0.60 -10.88
C TYR A 31 -1.48 1.09 -10.11
N TYR A 32 -1.77 2.40 -10.18
CA TYR A 32 -2.86 3.03 -9.48
C TYR A 32 -4.07 3.14 -10.41
N ALA A 33 -5.25 2.85 -9.89
CA ALA A 33 -6.45 3.38 -10.51
C ALA A 33 -6.38 4.93 -10.47
N PRO A 34 -6.98 5.66 -11.43
CA PRO A 34 -7.00 7.12 -11.41
C PRO A 34 -7.51 7.69 -10.07
N GLU A 35 -8.53 7.04 -9.52
CA GLU A 35 -9.17 7.35 -8.24
C GLU A 35 -8.45 6.77 -7.01
N CYS A 36 -7.24 6.21 -7.15
CA CYS A 36 -6.53 5.59 -6.03
C CYS A 36 -6.28 6.61 -4.91
N LYS A 37 -6.72 6.27 -3.69
CA LYS A 37 -6.58 7.14 -2.52
C LYS A 37 -5.43 6.67 -1.64
N GLN A 38 -4.90 7.57 -0.83
CA GLN A 38 -3.92 7.23 0.21
C GLN A 38 -4.29 7.89 1.53
N ILE A 39 -4.22 7.10 2.60
CA ILE A 39 -4.29 7.55 3.99
C ILE A 39 -2.96 7.20 4.64
N CYS A 40 -2.35 8.17 5.32
CA CYS A 40 -1.21 7.98 6.19
C CYS A 40 -1.64 8.36 7.61
N ARG A 41 -1.86 7.34 8.45
CA ARG A 41 -2.35 7.49 9.83
C ARG A 41 -1.32 8.08 10.81
N PRO A 42 -0.01 7.83 10.69
CA PRO A 42 0.99 8.46 11.56
C PRO A 42 0.91 9.98 11.56
N VAL A 43 1.26 10.62 12.68
CA VAL A 43 1.12 12.07 12.90
C VAL A 43 2.43 12.82 12.52
N PRO A 44 2.38 13.88 11.69
CA PRO A 44 1.19 14.48 11.09
C PRO A 44 0.56 13.59 10.02
N SER A 45 -0.77 13.46 10.05
CA SER A 45 -1.49 12.68 9.06
C SER A 45 -1.39 13.31 7.69
N TYR A 46 -1.30 12.46 6.67
CA TYR A 46 -1.28 12.88 5.28
C TYR A 46 -2.29 12.06 4.47
N ALA A 47 -2.93 12.68 3.48
CA ALA A 47 -3.86 11.99 2.60
C ALA A 47 -3.75 12.47 1.15
N ALA A 48 -3.94 11.54 0.21
CA ALA A 48 -4.08 11.82 -1.21
C ALA A 48 -5.44 11.33 -1.70
N LYS A 49 -6.11 12.16 -2.50
CA LYS A 49 -7.48 11.92 -2.98
C LYS A 49 -7.54 11.22 -4.33
N ASP A 50 -6.39 11.14 -5.02
CA ASP A 50 -6.25 10.50 -6.32
C ASP A 50 -4.80 10.03 -6.56
N GLY A 51 -4.62 9.17 -7.56
CA GLY A 51 -3.33 8.57 -7.88
C GLY A 51 -2.29 9.59 -8.34
N ALA A 52 -2.73 10.68 -9.00
CA ALA A 52 -1.83 11.74 -9.46
C ALA A 52 -1.21 12.52 -8.29
N THR A 53 -1.99 12.74 -7.23
CA THR A 53 -1.52 13.35 -5.97
C THR A 53 -0.53 12.42 -5.28
N ILE A 54 -0.79 11.10 -5.25
CA ILE A 54 0.18 10.11 -4.73
C ILE A 54 1.52 10.23 -5.47
N VAL A 55 1.49 10.22 -6.80
CA VAL A 55 2.71 10.36 -7.63
C VAL A 55 3.44 11.69 -7.35
N THR A 56 2.69 12.78 -7.17
CA THR A 56 3.28 14.10 -6.87
C THR A 56 4.06 14.05 -5.55
N LEU A 57 3.52 13.42 -4.52
CA LEU A 57 4.21 13.29 -3.23
C LEU A 57 5.45 12.40 -3.32
N LEU A 58 5.37 11.32 -4.10
CA LEU A 58 6.55 10.47 -4.33
C LEU A 58 7.66 11.29 -4.98
N LYS A 59 7.33 12.13 -5.97
CA LYS A 59 8.29 13.04 -6.60
C LYS A 59 8.87 14.05 -5.62
N GLU A 60 8.04 14.63 -4.75
CA GLU A 60 8.50 15.54 -3.71
C GLU A 60 9.43 14.85 -2.72
N GLY A 61 9.08 13.63 -2.28
CA GLY A 61 9.94 12.80 -1.44
C GLY A 61 11.30 12.56 -2.08
N VAL A 62 11.34 12.16 -3.36
CA VAL A 62 12.59 11.99 -4.11
C VAL A 62 13.40 13.27 -4.21
N LYS A 63 12.76 14.40 -4.50
CA LYS A 63 13.44 15.72 -4.51
C LYS A 63 14.04 16.08 -3.16
N ASN A 64 13.40 15.62 -2.07
CA ASN A 64 13.85 15.82 -0.70
C ASN A 64 14.82 14.73 -0.21
N GLY A 65 15.30 13.85 -1.10
CA GLY A 65 16.33 12.87 -0.81
C GLY A 65 15.85 11.47 -0.43
N ALA A 66 14.53 11.19 -0.50
CA ALA A 66 14.03 9.83 -0.33
C ALA A 66 14.47 8.93 -1.49
N SER A 67 14.85 7.69 -1.19
CA SER A 67 15.15 6.68 -2.20
C SER A 67 13.88 5.92 -2.56
N MET A 68 13.63 5.76 -3.86
CA MET A 68 12.61 4.84 -4.40
C MET A 68 13.18 3.47 -4.75
N ASN A 69 14.50 3.29 -4.56
CA ASN A 69 15.13 2.00 -4.71
C ASN A 69 14.89 1.18 -3.43
N ASN A 70 13.90 0.31 -3.50
CA ASN A 70 13.48 -0.52 -2.37
C ASN A 70 14.25 -1.86 -2.29
N LYS A 71 15.31 -2.03 -3.09
CA LYS A 71 16.21 -3.18 -2.99
C LYS A 71 16.91 -3.12 -1.65
N SER A 72 16.65 -4.08 -0.77
CA SER A 72 17.46 -4.23 0.43
C SER A 72 18.84 -4.76 0.04
N ASP A 73 19.88 -4.24 0.69
CA ASP A 73 21.14 -4.95 0.74
C ASP A 73 20.87 -6.27 1.49
N ASP A 74 21.30 -7.41 0.94
CA ASP A 74 20.96 -8.82 1.25
C ASP A 74 20.92 -9.26 2.74
N ALA A 75 21.18 -8.37 3.70
CA ALA A 75 21.20 -8.60 5.13
C ALA A 75 19.81 -8.64 5.81
N LYS A 76 18.76 -8.01 5.26
CA LYS A 76 17.40 -7.92 5.87
C LYS A 76 16.26 -7.88 4.84
N PRO A 77 15.03 -8.33 5.18
CA PRO A 77 13.94 -8.44 4.20
C PRO A 77 13.46 -7.07 3.72
N GLY A 78 13.49 -6.82 2.40
CA GLY A 78 12.97 -5.59 1.80
C GLY A 78 11.47 -5.39 2.05
N ALA A 79 10.64 -6.40 1.77
CA ALA A 79 9.22 -6.38 2.12
C ALA A 79 8.61 -7.78 2.32
N THR A 80 7.47 -7.84 3.01
CA THR A 80 6.58 -9.01 3.05
C THR A 80 5.20 -8.65 2.55
N ILE A 81 4.46 -9.63 2.02
CA ILE A 81 3.08 -9.48 1.60
C ILE A 81 2.24 -10.71 1.95
N ARG A 82 0.99 -10.48 2.36
CA ARG A 82 -0.04 -11.52 2.55
C ARG A 82 -1.43 -10.96 2.28
N SER A 83 -2.41 -11.83 2.02
CA SER A 83 -3.82 -11.44 2.05
C SER A 83 -4.21 -10.90 3.44
N LEU A 84 -5.19 -9.98 3.47
CA LEU A 84 -5.85 -9.63 4.73
C LEU A 84 -6.59 -10.84 5.31
N ARG A 85 -6.57 -10.94 6.63
CA ARG A 85 -7.43 -11.83 7.41
C ARG A 85 -8.86 -11.24 7.46
N ASP A 86 -9.84 -12.06 7.78
CA ASP A 86 -11.24 -11.64 7.81
C ASP A 86 -11.50 -10.50 8.82
N ASP A 87 -10.76 -10.48 9.94
CA ASP A 87 -10.81 -9.44 10.97
C ASP A 87 -10.05 -8.16 10.59
N GLU A 88 -9.22 -8.21 9.55
CA GLU A 88 -8.46 -7.07 9.03
C GLU A 88 -9.16 -6.37 7.86
N PHE A 89 -10.24 -6.95 7.32
CA PHE A 89 -11.06 -6.34 6.26
C PHE A 89 -11.96 -5.25 6.86
N VAL A 90 -11.33 -4.21 7.41
CA VAL A 90 -11.97 -3.10 8.11
C VAL A 90 -11.34 -1.81 7.61
N PHE A 91 -12.18 -0.83 7.28
CA PHE A 91 -11.73 0.53 6.98
C PHE A 91 -11.68 1.34 8.27
N GLU A 92 -10.74 2.27 8.34
CA GLU A 92 -10.59 3.16 9.51
C GLU A 92 -11.81 3.98 9.83
N SER A 93 -11.81 4.61 11.00
CA SER A 93 -12.86 5.53 11.45
C SER A 93 -13.15 6.67 10.45
N ASP A 94 -14.37 7.19 10.47
CA ASP A 94 -14.77 8.32 9.61
C ASP A 94 -13.88 9.56 9.79
N GLU A 95 -13.30 9.77 10.98
CA GLU A 95 -12.35 10.87 11.22
C GLU A 95 -11.09 10.72 10.35
N VAL A 96 -10.55 9.51 10.26
CA VAL A 96 -9.35 9.22 9.44
C VAL A 96 -9.71 9.21 7.95
N VAL A 97 -10.84 8.60 7.59
CA VAL A 97 -11.26 8.45 6.19
C VAL A 97 -11.77 9.78 5.60
N ALA A 98 -12.25 10.72 6.42
CA ALA A 98 -12.66 12.05 5.96
C ALA A 98 -11.53 12.80 5.24
N HIS A 99 -10.26 12.52 5.53
CA HIS A 99 -9.12 13.14 4.84
C HIS A 99 -9.04 12.79 3.34
N ILE A 100 -9.72 11.73 2.90
CA ILE A 100 -9.84 11.33 1.49
C ILE A 100 -11.27 11.53 0.94
N ASP A 101 -12.02 12.46 1.55
CA ASP A 101 -13.40 12.83 1.23
C ASP A 101 -14.35 11.61 1.14
N SER A 102 -14.30 10.74 2.14
CA SER A 102 -15.13 9.54 2.22
C SER A 102 -15.48 9.22 3.67
N THR A 103 -16.41 8.29 3.85
CA THR A 103 -16.69 7.61 5.12
C THR A 103 -16.25 6.14 5.05
N SER A 104 -16.08 5.49 6.21
CA SER A 104 -15.79 4.05 6.28
C SER A 104 -16.90 3.23 5.63
N ALA A 105 -18.15 3.66 5.80
CA ALA A 105 -19.33 3.01 5.24
C ALA A 105 -19.35 3.09 3.70
N GLU A 106 -18.97 4.24 3.14
CA GLU A 106 -18.86 4.42 1.69
C GLU A 106 -17.75 3.56 1.09
N LEU A 107 -16.56 3.55 1.72
CA LEU A 107 -15.46 2.68 1.28
C LEU A 107 -15.85 1.21 1.31
N LYS A 108 -16.52 0.77 2.38
CA LYS A 108 -17.01 -0.61 2.48
C LYS A 108 -17.99 -0.93 1.36
N LYS A 109 -18.97 -0.07 1.12
CA LYS A 109 -19.95 -0.24 0.05
C LYS A 109 -19.27 -0.27 -1.33
N GLN A 110 -18.25 0.55 -1.53
CA GLN A 110 -17.47 0.56 -2.76
C GLN A 110 -16.67 -0.73 -2.94
N ALA A 111 -15.96 -1.17 -1.89
CA ALA A 111 -15.20 -2.40 -1.88
C ALA A 111 -16.07 -3.63 -2.17
N GLU A 112 -17.28 -3.69 -1.61
CA GLU A 112 -18.24 -4.77 -1.89
C GLU A 112 -18.75 -4.71 -3.34
N LYS A 113 -19.07 -3.52 -3.84
CA LYS A 113 -19.57 -3.32 -5.21
C LYS A 113 -18.54 -3.68 -6.27
N GLU A 114 -17.28 -3.32 -6.04
CA GLU A 114 -16.19 -3.46 -7.01
C GLU A 114 -15.36 -4.74 -6.79
N GLY A 115 -15.68 -5.52 -5.76
CA GLY A 115 -14.99 -6.77 -5.44
C GLY A 115 -13.54 -6.56 -5.01
N TRP A 116 -13.30 -5.57 -4.15
CA TRP A 116 -11.94 -5.26 -3.69
C TRP A 116 -11.33 -6.41 -2.91
N VAL A 117 -10.02 -6.57 -3.08
CA VAL A 117 -9.17 -7.49 -2.35
C VAL A 117 -8.15 -6.70 -1.55
N GLY A 118 -7.95 -7.07 -0.29
CA GLY A 118 -6.95 -6.44 0.57
C GLY A 118 -5.70 -7.29 0.73
N THR A 119 -4.54 -6.63 0.82
CA THR A 119 -3.27 -7.24 1.23
C THR A 119 -2.60 -6.44 2.34
N ARG A 120 -1.97 -7.13 3.29
CA ARG A 120 -1.05 -6.55 4.28
C ARG A 120 0.36 -6.60 3.74
N VAL A 121 1.06 -5.48 3.83
CA VAL A 121 2.47 -5.36 3.43
C VAL A 121 3.25 -4.70 4.55
N ASP A 122 4.37 -5.31 4.92
CA ASP A 122 5.40 -4.69 5.76
C ASP A 122 6.60 -4.36 4.84
N MET A 123 7.09 -3.12 4.88
CA MET A 123 8.23 -2.65 4.06
C MET A 123 9.30 -2.05 4.96
N TRP A 124 10.55 -2.44 4.75
CA TRP A 124 11.70 -1.89 5.47
C TRP A 124 12.51 -0.99 4.56
N PHE A 125 12.74 0.23 5.01
CA PHE A 125 13.56 1.20 4.32
C PHE A 125 14.84 1.45 5.11
N PRO A 126 16.01 1.46 4.44
CA PRO A 126 17.26 1.82 5.10
C PRO A 126 17.23 3.28 5.53
N MET A 127 17.67 3.55 6.76
CA MET A 127 17.81 4.90 7.33
C MET A 127 19.26 5.09 7.83
N PRO A 128 19.75 6.33 7.97
CA PRO A 128 21.12 6.58 8.44
C PRO A 128 21.47 5.90 9.78
N ASP A 129 20.52 5.88 10.72
CA ASP A 129 20.70 5.37 12.08
C ASP A 129 19.95 4.05 12.35
N GLY A 130 19.52 3.34 11.29
CA GLY A 130 18.78 2.09 11.44
C GLY A 130 17.86 1.80 10.26
N GLU A 131 16.62 1.41 10.54
CA GLU A 131 15.62 1.08 9.53
C GLU A 131 14.28 1.68 9.90
N MET A 132 13.49 1.99 8.87
CA MET A 132 12.11 2.38 9.03
C MET A 132 11.21 1.27 8.51
N LEU A 133 10.38 0.70 9.37
CA LEU A 133 9.29 -0.19 9.00
C LEU A 133 8.02 0.61 8.71
N VAL A 134 7.44 0.38 7.54
CA VAL A 134 6.15 0.90 7.13
C VAL A 134 5.18 -0.26 6.95
N LYS A 135 4.06 -0.24 7.69
CA LYS A 135 2.99 -1.24 7.54
C LYS A 135 1.84 -0.63 6.75
N VAL A 136 1.42 -1.29 5.69
CA VAL A 136 0.39 -0.79 4.76
C VAL A 136 -0.66 -1.86 4.50
N GLN A 137 -1.94 -1.46 4.46
CA GLN A 137 -2.97 -2.22 3.78
C GLN A 137 -3.18 -1.65 2.38
N TYR A 138 -2.89 -2.46 1.37
CA TYR A 138 -3.22 -2.13 -0.01
C TYR A 138 -4.53 -2.78 -0.39
N TRP A 139 -5.41 -2.00 -1.00
CA TRP A 139 -6.65 -2.47 -1.58
C TRP A 139 -6.53 -2.47 -3.09
N TRP A 140 -7.05 -3.53 -3.70
CA TRP A 140 -6.93 -3.84 -5.11
C TRP A 140 -8.30 -4.08 -5.72
N ARG A 141 -8.50 -3.65 -6.96
CA ARG A 141 -9.63 -4.09 -7.78
C ARG A 141 -9.14 -4.64 -9.10
N ARG A 142 -9.99 -5.43 -9.76
CA ARG A 142 -9.73 -5.88 -11.11
C ARG A 142 -10.04 -4.76 -12.11
N ASP A 143 -9.16 -4.57 -13.08
CA ASP A 143 -9.35 -3.65 -14.21
C ASP A 143 -8.99 -4.38 -15.51
N GLY A 144 -10.01 -4.90 -16.18
CA GLY A 144 -9.83 -5.89 -17.26
C GLY A 144 -9.13 -7.15 -16.76
N ASP A 145 -7.94 -7.42 -17.30
CA ASP A 145 -7.10 -8.56 -16.93
C ASP A 145 -6.00 -8.21 -15.91
N GLU A 146 -5.91 -6.95 -15.49
CA GLU A 146 -4.92 -6.50 -14.51
C GLU A 146 -5.54 -6.24 -13.13
N TRP A 147 -4.67 -6.20 -12.12
CA TRP A 147 -4.99 -5.74 -10.78
C TRP A 147 -4.38 -4.36 -10.57
N VAL A 148 -5.20 -3.41 -10.11
CA VAL A 148 -4.78 -2.03 -9.83
C VAL A 148 -5.03 -1.68 -8.37
N GLN A 149 -4.17 -0.85 -7.80
CA GLN A 149 -4.31 -0.33 -6.44
C GLN A 149 -5.37 0.77 -6.43
N VAL A 150 -6.24 0.76 -5.41
CA VAL A 150 -7.38 1.69 -5.27
C VAL A 150 -7.40 2.42 -3.93
N LEU A 151 -6.76 1.86 -2.90
CA LEU A 151 -6.57 2.54 -1.63
C LEU A 151 -5.27 2.04 -0.98
N HIS A 152 -4.45 2.99 -0.54
CA HIS A 152 -3.28 2.75 0.31
C HIS A 152 -3.60 3.23 1.71
N ASP A 153 -3.59 2.33 2.68
CA ASP A 153 -3.78 2.69 4.08
C ASP A 153 -2.49 2.41 4.85
N ILE A 154 -1.66 3.45 4.99
CA ILE A 154 -0.39 3.40 5.69
C ILE A 154 -0.68 3.58 7.18
N MET A 155 -0.59 2.48 7.91
CA MET A 155 -1.09 2.41 9.29
C MET A 155 -0.01 2.72 10.33
N TYR A 156 1.25 2.49 9.96
CA TYR A 156 2.36 2.57 10.90
C TYR A 156 3.65 2.93 10.18
N MET A 157 4.47 3.75 10.85
CA MET A 157 5.87 4.03 10.52
C MET A 157 6.68 3.99 11.83
N GLY A 158 7.74 3.19 11.90
CA GLY A 158 8.55 3.05 13.12
C GLY A 158 9.87 2.31 12.91
N ASP A 159 10.54 1.89 13.99
CA ASP A 159 11.97 1.55 14.04
C ASP A 159 12.40 0.16 13.52
N GLY A 160 11.52 -0.55 12.81
CA GLY A 160 11.87 -1.83 12.18
C GLY A 160 11.62 -3.09 13.02
N THR A 161 11.39 -2.95 14.33
CA THR A 161 11.40 -4.07 15.29
C THR A 161 10.15 -4.96 15.29
N GLU A 162 9.04 -4.51 14.68
CA GLU A 162 7.72 -5.14 14.80
C GLU A 162 7.16 -5.81 13.53
N GLY A 163 7.96 -6.00 12.48
CA GLY A 163 7.47 -6.59 11.22
C GLY A 163 8.02 -8.00 11.02
N THR A 164 7.19 -8.96 10.64
CA THR A 164 7.59 -10.30 10.11
C THR A 164 6.41 -11.09 9.52
N GLU A 165 5.23 -10.49 9.35
CA GLU A 165 4.07 -11.26 8.89
C GLU A 165 3.99 -11.30 7.36
N GLY A 166 3.95 -12.50 6.77
CA GLY A 166 3.70 -12.71 5.33
C GLY A 166 4.87 -13.34 4.56
N GLU A 167 4.66 -13.51 3.25
CA GLU A 167 5.68 -14.05 2.35
C GLU A 167 6.68 -12.96 1.97
N ARG A 168 7.98 -13.28 2.02
CA ARG A 168 9.04 -12.35 1.62
C ARG A 168 9.02 -12.13 0.12
N ILE A 169 9.22 -10.87 -0.27
CA ILE A 169 9.42 -10.48 -1.65
C ILE A 169 10.75 -9.73 -1.77
N ALA A 170 11.47 -10.00 -2.85
CA ALA A 170 12.74 -9.38 -3.19
C ALA A 170 12.55 -8.24 -4.21
#